data_AF-U1GYD0-F1
#
_entry.id   AF-U1GYD0-F1
#
_cell.length_a   1.000
_cell.length_b   1.000
_cell.length_c   1.000
_cell.angle_alpha   90.00
_cell.angle_beta   90.00
_cell.angle_gamma   90.00
#
_symmetry.space_group_name_H-M   'P 1'
#
loop_
_entity.id
_entity.type
_entity.pdbx_description
1 polymer ?
#
loop_
_entity_poly.entity_id
_entity_poly.type
_entity_poly.pdbx_seq_one_letter_code
_entity_poly.pdbx_strand_id
1 'polypeptide(L)'
;METDFESKEATIAAMLRSLCQDVRRKYVFGETAIPDTSNIGLAQPQHMDEDTKAKLKTVLHGLRSHDAYQAFAHPVTEEIAPRYFEYVKHPMDISVIRKKLESDQYNSVAEFIADAKLMFNNCRTYNDPTDPYIEAADRLQHRMQQGMTKQGLKWD
;
A
#
# COMPACT_ATOMS: atom_id res chain seq x y z
N MET A 1 -18.63 28.41 -7.25
CA MET A 1 -17.59 28.25 -8.28
C MET A 1 -16.80 27.01 -7.88
N GLU A 2 -17.41 25.84 -8.14
CA GLU A 2 -17.00 24.52 -7.64
C GLU A 2 -17.76 23.50 -8.49
N THR A 3 -17.39 23.33 -9.75
CA THR A 3 -18.07 22.37 -10.64
C THR A 3 -17.19 21.78 -11.75
N ASP A 4 -15.90 22.10 -11.84
CA ASP A 4 -15.06 21.66 -12.97
C ASP A 4 -14.07 20.53 -12.61
N PHE A 5 -13.78 20.29 -11.33
CA PHE A 5 -12.79 19.28 -10.93
C PHE A 5 -13.39 17.87 -10.77
N GLU A 6 -14.54 17.75 -10.08
CA GLU A 6 -15.23 16.46 -9.90
C GLU A 6 -15.74 15.87 -11.23
N SER A 7 -16.09 16.72 -12.22
CA SER A 7 -16.51 16.28 -13.54
C SER A 7 -15.37 15.68 -14.37
N LYS A 8 -14.12 16.12 -14.14
CA LYS A 8 -12.93 15.62 -14.85
C LYS A 8 -12.47 14.28 -14.27
N GLU A 9 -12.49 14.14 -12.95
CA GLU A 9 -12.19 12.87 -12.25
C GLU A 9 -13.20 11.77 -12.60
N ALA A 10 -14.50 12.09 -12.65
CA ALA A 10 -15.53 11.13 -13.07
C ALA A 10 -15.33 10.64 -14.52
N THR A 11 -14.84 11.52 -15.40
CA THR A 11 -14.58 11.21 -16.81
C THR A 11 -13.34 10.34 -16.98
N ILE A 12 -12.24 10.64 -16.26
CA ILE A 12 -11.02 9.82 -16.28
C ILE A 12 -11.29 8.43 -15.70
N ALA A 13 -12.02 8.34 -14.60
CA ALA A 13 -12.40 7.07 -14.02
C ALA A 13 -13.33 6.25 -14.95
N ALA A 14 -14.21 6.91 -15.72
CA ALA A 14 -15.02 6.25 -16.75
C ALA A 14 -14.18 5.76 -17.94
N MET A 15 -13.19 6.54 -18.38
CA MET A 15 -12.25 6.15 -19.43
C MET A 15 -11.38 4.96 -19.01
N LEU A 16 -10.89 4.94 -17.77
CA LEU A 16 -10.11 3.81 -17.24
C LEU A 16 -10.95 2.54 -17.08
N ARG A 17 -12.22 2.67 -16.66
CA ARG A 17 -13.15 1.52 -16.62
C ARG A 17 -13.48 0.99 -18.01
N SER A 18 -13.67 1.88 -19.00
CA SER A 18 -13.90 1.50 -20.40
C SER A 18 -12.68 0.81 -21.01
N LEU A 19 -11.47 1.29 -20.70
CA LEU A 19 -10.22 0.67 -21.12
C LEU A 19 -10.04 -0.74 -20.49
N CYS A 20 -10.39 -0.90 -19.21
CA CYS A 20 -10.42 -2.22 -18.55
C CYS A 20 -11.45 -3.18 -19.16
N GLN A 21 -12.60 -2.68 -19.63
CA GLN A 21 -13.63 -3.50 -20.27
C GLN A 21 -13.27 -3.88 -21.70
N ASP A 22 -12.65 -2.99 -22.48
CA ASP A 22 -12.21 -3.27 -23.84
C ASP A 22 -11.03 -4.24 -23.91
N VAL A 23 -10.12 -4.18 -22.93
CA VAL A 23 -9.10 -5.22 -22.74
C VAL A 23 -9.79 -6.55 -22.46
N ARG A 24 -10.72 -6.61 -21.49
CA ARG A 24 -11.47 -7.84 -21.17
C ARG A 24 -12.28 -8.40 -22.36
N ARG A 25 -12.82 -7.55 -23.23
CA ARG A 25 -13.64 -7.96 -24.38
C ARG A 25 -12.81 -8.59 -25.50
N LYS A 26 -11.59 -8.10 -25.73
CA LYS A 26 -10.65 -8.69 -26.70
C LYS A 26 -10.13 -10.08 -26.28
N TYR A 27 -10.19 -10.42 -24.99
CA TYR A 27 -9.71 -11.70 -24.46
C TYR A 27 -10.82 -12.74 -24.15
N VAL A 28 -12.11 -12.39 -24.25
CA VAL A 28 -13.22 -13.29 -23.84
C VAL A 28 -14.07 -13.80 -25.01
N PHE A 29 -14.04 -13.18 -26.20
CA PHE A 29 -14.86 -13.61 -27.34
C PHE A 29 -14.03 -13.98 -28.59
N GLY A 30 -13.33 -15.12 -28.51
CA GLY A 30 -13.57 -16.31 -29.35
C GLY A 30 -13.76 -16.28 -30.88
N GLU A 31 -13.24 -15.32 -31.66
CA GLU A 31 -13.24 -15.44 -33.14
C GLU A 31 -11.86 -15.23 -33.76
N THR A 32 -11.00 -16.22 -33.56
CA THR A 32 -10.01 -16.79 -34.50
C THR A 32 -9.11 -17.72 -33.68
N ALA A 33 -8.72 -18.86 -34.26
CA ALA A 33 -7.91 -19.87 -33.58
C ALA A 33 -6.71 -19.22 -32.86
N ILE A 34 -6.51 -19.57 -31.59
CA ILE A 34 -5.40 -19.10 -30.76
C ILE A 34 -4.09 -19.44 -31.49
N PRO A 35 -3.31 -18.46 -31.99
CA PRO A 35 -1.94 -18.74 -32.36
C PRO A 35 -1.22 -19.10 -31.06
N ASP A 36 -0.49 -20.21 -31.04
CA ASP A 36 0.31 -20.67 -29.90
C ASP A 36 1.05 -19.47 -29.26
N THR A 37 0.52 -19.01 -28.12
CA THR A 37 1.00 -17.79 -27.46
C THR A 37 2.20 -18.07 -26.55
N SER A 38 2.83 -19.23 -26.67
CA SER A 38 4.07 -19.54 -25.94
C SER A 38 5.20 -18.52 -26.19
N ASN A 39 5.06 -17.61 -27.16
CA ASN A 39 6.08 -16.60 -27.48
C ASN A 39 5.55 -15.17 -27.80
N ILE A 40 4.35 -14.78 -27.39
CA ILE A 40 3.93 -13.37 -27.49
C ILE A 40 4.22 -12.70 -26.14
N GLY A 41 5.40 -12.08 -26.04
CA GLY A 41 5.91 -11.38 -24.84
C GLY A 41 5.13 -10.13 -24.43
N LEU A 42 3.81 -10.23 -24.26
CA LEU A 42 3.02 -9.27 -23.52
C LEU A 42 3.31 -9.50 -22.04
N ALA A 43 4.30 -8.79 -21.50
CA ALA A 43 4.59 -8.79 -20.07
C ALA A 43 3.31 -8.43 -19.32
N GLN A 44 2.74 -9.40 -18.59
CA GLN A 44 1.66 -9.12 -17.66
C GLN A 44 2.16 -8.11 -16.61
N PRO A 45 1.29 -7.24 -16.06
CA PRO A 45 1.70 -6.36 -14.97
C PRO A 45 2.31 -7.23 -13.88
N GLN A 46 3.55 -6.93 -13.49
CA GLN A 46 4.29 -7.73 -12.52
C GLN A 46 3.69 -7.49 -11.13
N HIS A 47 2.64 -8.23 -10.81
CA HIS A 47 2.08 -8.25 -9.47
C HIS A 47 2.97 -9.11 -8.57
N MET A 48 3.12 -8.70 -7.31
CA MET A 48 3.83 -9.47 -6.30
C MET A 48 3.17 -10.84 -6.11
N ASP A 49 3.97 -11.91 -6.06
CA ASP A 49 3.45 -13.27 -5.98
C ASP A 49 2.73 -13.56 -4.65
N GLU A 50 1.85 -14.57 -4.65
CA GLU A 50 1.01 -14.91 -3.50
C GLU A 50 1.80 -15.34 -2.26
N ASP A 51 2.93 -16.02 -2.42
CA ASP A 51 3.76 -16.45 -1.29
C ASP A 51 4.41 -15.23 -0.61
N THR A 52 4.95 -14.31 -1.40
CA THR A 52 5.46 -13.03 -0.89
C THR A 52 4.36 -12.21 -0.22
N LYS A 53 3.15 -12.14 -0.80
CA LYS A 53 2.00 -11.49 -0.14
C LYS A 53 1.64 -12.14 1.19
N ALA A 54 1.59 -13.47 1.27
CA ALA A 54 1.29 -14.20 2.49
C ALA A 54 2.33 -13.95 3.60
N LYS A 55 3.61 -13.89 3.23
CA LYS A 55 4.71 -13.49 4.12
C LYS A 55 4.52 -12.09 4.67
N LEU A 56 4.22 -11.11 3.82
CA LEU A 56 3.98 -9.72 4.24
C LEU A 56 2.73 -9.58 5.12
N LYS A 57 1.64 -10.30 4.83
CA LYS A 57 0.45 -10.37 5.71
C LYS A 57 0.81 -10.90 7.11
N THR A 58 1.66 -11.93 7.17
CA THR A 58 2.16 -12.48 8.44
C THR A 58 2.96 -11.44 9.23
N VAL A 59 3.81 -10.66 8.54
CA VAL A 59 4.56 -9.55 9.17
C VAL A 59 3.58 -8.52 9.76
N LEU A 60 2.60 -8.04 8.99
CA LEU A 60 1.62 -7.05 9.47
C LEU A 60 0.82 -7.56 10.67
N HIS A 61 0.42 -8.84 10.66
CA HIS A 61 -0.31 -9.43 11.79
C HIS A 61 0.50 -9.40 13.08
N GLY A 62 1.81 -9.70 13.02
CA GLY A 62 2.70 -9.70 14.18
C GLY A 62 2.96 -8.34 14.82
N LEU A 63 2.69 -7.24 14.10
CA LEU A 63 2.90 -5.88 14.61
C LEU A 63 1.82 -5.44 15.60
N ARG A 64 0.60 -6.00 15.49
CA ARG A 64 -0.57 -5.54 16.26
C ARG A 64 -0.35 -5.58 17.78
N SER A 65 0.36 -6.58 18.28
CA SER A 65 0.65 -6.71 19.72
C SER A 65 1.75 -5.77 20.22
N HIS A 66 2.41 -5.04 19.32
CA HIS A 66 3.54 -4.17 19.61
C HIS A 66 3.22 -2.67 19.39
N ASP A 67 2.06 -2.34 18.82
CA ASP A 67 1.54 -0.97 18.74
C ASP A 67 0.81 -0.60 20.04
N ALA A 68 1.59 -0.36 21.09
CA ALA A 68 1.07 -0.15 22.46
C ALA A 68 0.09 1.03 22.57
N TYR A 69 0.24 2.05 21.72
CA TYR A 69 -0.60 3.25 21.71
C TYR A 69 -1.72 3.20 20.67
N GLN A 70 -1.81 2.12 19.89
CA GLN A 70 -2.70 2.01 18.73
C GLN A 70 -2.53 3.17 17.72
N ALA A 71 -1.33 3.76 17.67
CA ALA A 71 -1.04 4.96 16.90
C ALA A 71 -0.80 4.67 15.41
N PHE A 72 -0.56 3.41 15.04
CA PHE A 72 -0.24 2.98 13.68
C PHE A 72 -1.31 2.06 13.07
N ALA A 73 -2.26 1.60 13.87
CA ALA A 73 -3.25 0.61 13.46
C ALA A 73 -4.28 1.15 12.44
N HIS A 74 -4.63 2.44 12.53
CA HIS A 74 -5.71 3.08 11.78
C HIS A 74 -5.32 4.49 11.31
N PRO A 75 -6.02 5.06 10.31
CA PRO A 75 -5.74 6.41 9.83
C PRO A 75 -5.80 7.44 10.95
N VAL A 76 -4.82 8.35 10.95
CA VAL A 76 -4.79 9.48 11.88
C VAL A 76 -5.89 10.48 11.51
N THR A 77 -6.59 11.00 12.51
CA THR A 77 -7.63 12.03 12.37
C THR A 77 -7.19 13.35 13.02
N GLU A 78 -7.80 14.46 12.61
CA GLU A 78 -7.57 15.78 13.21
C GLU A 78 -7.94 15.84 14.71
N GLU A 79 -8.82 14.94 15.17
CA GLU A 79 -9.20 14.85 16.59
C GLU A 79 -8.06 14.31 17.46
N ILE A 80 -7.36 13.28 16.96
CA ILE A 80 -6.28 12.64 17.73
C ILE A 80 -4.93 13.34 17.53
N ALA A 81 -4.76 14.03 16.40
CA ALA A 81 -3.55 14.75 16.03
C ALA A 81 -3.94 16.10 15.38
N PRO A 82 -4.05 17.17 16.18
CA PRO A 82 -4.43 18.48 15.68
C PRO A 82 -3.47 19.00 14.61
N ARG A 83 -4.00 19.47 13.48
CA ARG A 83 -3.26 20.03 12.33
C ARG A 83 -2.33 19.01 11.65
N TYR A 84 -2.58 17.70 11.82
CA TYR A 84 -1.73 16.65 11.29
C TYR A 84 -1.45 16.79 9.79
N PHE A 85 -2.49 17.08 8.99
CA PHE A 85 -2.37 17.17 7.54
C PHE A 85 -1.65 18.46 7.04
N GLU A 86 -1.41 19.42 7.94
CA GLU A 86 -0.56 20.56 7.64
C GLU A 86 0.92 20.16 7.54
N TYR A 87 1.34 19.14 8.31
CA TYR A 87 2.72 18.66 8.35
C TYR A 87 2.92 17.38 7.54
N VAL A 88 1.95 16.46 7.58
CA VAL A 88 2.01 15.16 6.91
C VAL A 88 1.17 15.18 5.63
N LYS A 89 1.84 15.07 4.48
CA LYS A 89 1.20 15.17 3.14
C LYS A 89 0.71 13.84 2.58
N HIS A 90 1.30 12.74 3.01
CA HIS A 90 0.93 11.40 2.58
C HIS A 90 0.71 10.51 3.80
N PRO A 91 -0.47 10.59 4.44
CA PRO A 91 -0.81 9.76 5.58
C PRO A 91 -0.71 8.28 5.23
N MET A 92 -0.22 7.48 6.18
CA MET A 92 -0.08 6.04 6.02
C MET A 92 -0.24 5.36 7.38
N ASP A 93 -0.89 4.20 7.38
CA ASP A 93 -1.13 3.37 8.56
C ASP A 93 -1.20 1.89 8.16
N ILE A 94 -1.15 0.99 9.15
CA ILE A 94 -1.13 -0.46 8.95
C ILE A 94 -2.39 -0.95 8.21
N SER A 95 -3.55 -0.36 8.48
CA SER A 95 -4.79 -0.78 7.81
C SER A 95 -4.79 -0.40 6.33
N VAL A 96 -4.23 0.75 5.96
CA VAL A 96 -4.04 1.17 4.57
C VAL A 96 -3.00 0.29 3.88
N ILE A 97 -1.83 0.05 4.50
CA ILE A 97 -0.80 -0.84 3.94
C ILE A 97 -1.38 -2.24 3.68
N ARG A 98 -2.13 -2.79 4.64
CA ARG A 98 -2.82 -4.08 4.48
C ARG A 98 -3.79 -4.06 3.31
N LYS A 99 -4.63 -3.01 3.20
CA LYS A 99 -5.59 -2.89 2.10
C LYS A 99 -4.91 -2.81 0.74
N LYS A 100 -3.81 -2.05 0.63
CA LYS A 100 -3.01 -1.97 -0.60
C LYS A 100 -2.43 -3.33 -0.99
N LEU A 101 -1.91 -4.08 -0.01
CA LEU A 101 -1.40 -5.44 -0.19
C LEU A 101 -2.48 -6.43 -0.64
N GLU A 102 -3.67 -6.36 -0.05
CA GLU A 102 -4.80 -7.25 -0.38
C GLU A 102 -5.47 -6.89 -1.72
N SER A 103 -5.30 -5.66 -2.19
CA SER A 103 -5.87 -5.16 -3.45
C SER A 103 -4.85 -5.16 -4.59
N ASP A 104 -3.75 -5.90 -4.45
CA ASP A 104 -2.68 -6.04 -5.46
C ASP A 104 -2.07 -4.72 -5.95
N GLN A 105 -2.02 -3.70 -5.06
CA GLN A 105 -1.46 -2.39 -5.37
C GLN A 105 0.06 -2.29 -5.19
N TYR A 106 0.71 -3.37 -4.76
CA TYR A 106 2.16 -3.45 -4.68
C TYR A 106 2.69 -4.43 -5.74
N ASN A 107 3.52 -3.92 -6.63
CA ASN A 107 4.24 -4.72 -7.63
C ASN A 107 5.49 -5.37 -7.05
N SER A 108 6.01 -4.82 -5.95
CA SER A 108 7.22 -5.31 -5.30
C SER A 108 7.22 -5.12 -3.79
N VAL A 109 8.08 -5.89 -3.11
CA VAL A 109 8.35 -5.73 -1.67
C VAL A 109 8.90 -4.34 -1.34
N ALA A 110 9.64 -3.73 -2.27
CA ALA A 110 10.20 -2.39 -2.08
C ALA A 110 9.12 -1.31 -1.94
N GLU A 111 8.03 -1.40 -2.71
CA GLU A 111 6.90 -0.47 -2.60
C GLU A 111 6.17 -0.62 -1.25
N PHE A 112 6.01 -1.87 -0.77
CA PHE A 112 5.48 -2.14 0.57
C PHE A 112 6.38 -1.53 1.67
N ILE A 113 7.70 -1.72 1.57
CA ILE A 113 8.68 -1.16 2.51
C ILE A 113 8.63 0.37 2.47
N ALA A 114 8.48 0.98 1.30
CA ALA A 114 8.42 2.43 1.15
C ALA A 114 7.24 3.02 1.93
N ASP A 115 6.04 2.44 1.83
CA ASP A 115 4.88 2.88 2.62
C ASP A 115 5.07 2.63 4.12
N ALA A 116 5.67 1.51 4.51
CA ALA A 116 5.98 1.25 5.91
C ALA A 116 6.98 2.28 6.47
N LYS A 117 8.05 2.59 5.74
CA LYS A 117 9.01 3.65 6.10
C LYS A 117 8.30 5.01 6.18
N LEU A 118 7.42 5.32 5.23
CA LEU A 118 6.61 6.55 5.23
C LEU A 118 5.75 6.66 6.49
N MET A 119 5.04 5.61 6.89
CA MET A 119 4.24 5.58 8.12
C MET A 119 5.08 5.95 9.35
N PHE A 120 6.26 5.35 9.54
CA PHE A 120 7.14 5.66 10.67
C PHE A 120 7.73 7.08 10.56
N ASN A 121 8.09 7.53 9.36
CA ASN A 121 8.62 8.87 9.15
C ASN A 121 7.57 9.94 9.41
N ASN A 122 6.32 9.74 8.98
CA ASN A 122 5.22 10.64 9.28
C ASN A 122 5.05 10.85 10.79
N CYS A 123 5.17 9.76 11.58
CA CYS A 123 5.17 9.85 13.04
C CYS A 123 6.31 10.73 13.55
N ARG A 124 7.54 10.55 13.05
CA ARG A 124 8.69 11.38 13.44
C ARG A 124 8.64 12.82 12.92
N THR A 125 7.91 13.08 11.84
CA THR A 125 7.71 14.42 11.27
C THR A 125 6.71 15.23 12.09
N TYR A 126 5.63 14.59 12.56
CA TYR A 126 4.57 15.27 13.29
C TYR A 126 4.88 15.45 14.78
N ASN A 127 5.42 14.42 15.44
CA ASN A 127 5.62 14.42 16.90
C ASN A 127 6.94 15.06 17.31
N ASP A 128 7.00 15.61 18.53
CA ASP A 128 8.24 16.11 19.11
C ASP A 128 9.22 14.94 19.36
N PRO A 129 10.54 15.12 19.19
CA PRO A 129 11.53 14.07 19.46
C PRO A 129 11.45 13.46 20.87
N THR A 130 10.86 14.16 21.84
CA THR A 130 10.67 13.69 23.22
C THR A 130 9.35 12.94 23.44
N ASP A 131 8.45 12.93 22.45
CA ASP A 131 7.17 12.26 22.57
C ASP A 131 7.33 10.72 22.57
N PRO A 132 6.53 9.98 23.37
CA PRO A 132 6.60 8.53 23.46
C PRO A 132 6.27 7.81 22.13
N TYR A 133 5.64 8.51 21.18
CA TYR A 133 5.34 8.03 19.84
C TYR A 133 6.59 7.82 18.99
N ILE A 134 7.66 8.59 19.22
CA ILE A 134 8.95 8.44 18.52
C ILE A 134 9.56 7.08 18.83
N GLU A 135 9.70 6.76 20.11
CA GLU A 135 10.20 5.46 20.53
C GLU A 135 9.28 4.31 20.09
N ALA A 136 7.97 4.54 20.06
CA ALA A 136 7.02 3.55 19.56
C ALA A 136 7.23 3.26 18.07
N ALA A 137 7.46 4.30 17.25
CA ALA A 137 7.80 4.15 15.83
C ALA A 137 9.09 3.34 15.65
N ASP A 138 10.14 3.64 16.40
CA ASP A 138 11.42 2.94 16.32
C ASP A 138 11.30 1.47 16.71
N ARG A 139 10.60 1.18 17.82
CA ARG A 139 10.34 -0.20 18.26
C ARG A 139 9.54 -0.97 17.22
N LEU A 140 8.48 -0.38 16.68
CA LEU A 140 7.60 -1.07 15.74
C LEU A 140 8.30 -1.27 14.38
N GLN A 141 9.09 -0.31 13.92
CA GLN A 141 9.95 -0.46 12.74
C GLN A 141 10.95 -1.61 12.93
N HIS A 142 11.62 -1.68 14.08
CA HIS A 142 12.54 -2.78 14.37
C HIS A 142 11.83 -4.14 14.39
N ARG A 143 10.60 -4.21 14.95
CA ARG A 143 9.78 -5.43 14.91
C ARG A 143 9.39 -5.82 13.49
N MET A 144 9.05 -4.85 12.64
CA MET A 144 8.73 -5.12 11.23
C MET A 144 9.95 -5.67 10.49
N GLN A 145 11.12 -5.07 10.67
CA GLN A 145 12.40 -5.55 10.11
C GLN A 145 12.68 -7.00 10.52
N GLN A 146 12.59 -7.31 11.82
CA GLN A 146 12.75 -8.67 12.32
C GLN A 146 11.73 -9.63 11.71
N GLY A 147 10.47 -9.20 11.56
CA GLY A 147 9.41 -9.96 10.93
C GLY A 147 9.74 -10.29 9.47
N MET A 148 10.21 -9.32 8.69
CA MET A 148 10.60 -9.52 7.30
C MET A 148 11.77 -10.50 7.17
N THR A 149 12.82 -10.32 7.97
CA THR A 149 13.97 -11.24 7.98
C THR A 149 13.55 -12.68 8.30
N LYS A 150 12.62 -12.88 9.26
CA LYS A 150 12.08 -14.21 9.59
C LYS A 150 11.32 -14.86 8.44
N GLN A 151 10.73 -14.08 7.54
CA GLN A 151 10.07 -14.57 6.32
C GLN A 151 11.04 -14.76 5.14
N GLY A 152 12.34 -14.50 5.32
CA GLY A 152 13.34 -14.51 4.26
C GLY A 152 13.28 -13.30 3.32
N LEU A 153 12.58 -12.24 3.72
CA LEU A 153 12.49 -10.98 2.99
C LEU A 153 13.54 -10.00 3.52
N LYS A 154 14.12 -9.20 2.63
CA LYS A 154 15.11 -8.20 3.03
C LYS A 154 14.46 -6.83 3.29
N TRP A 155 15.01 -6.08 4.24
CA TRP A 155 14.61 -4.71 4.56
C TRP A 155 15.63 -3.75 3.92
N ASP A 156 15.47 -3.48 2.64
CA ASP A 156 16.41 -2.70 1.84
C ASP A 156 15.64 -1.49 1.28
#